data_AF-A0A7W7YFF2-F1
#
_entry.id   AF-A0A7W7YFF2-F1
#
_cell.length_a   1.000
_cell.length_b   1.000
_cell.length_c   1.000
_cell.angle_alpha   90.00
_cell.angle_beta   90.00
_cell.angle_gamma   90.00
#
_symmetry.space_group_name_H-M   'P 1'
#
loop_
_entity.id
_entity.type
_entity.pdbx_description
1 polymer ?
#
loop_
_entity_poly.entity_id
_entity_poly.type
_entity_poly.pdbx_seq_one_letter_code
_entity_poly.pdbx_strand_id
1 'polypeptide(L)'
;MSENEYISELRARWPRGWSSDQPNFEATPETIALADEAVREFPDSPKLWCMRGDLIQLASESCPHSLDDVLACYQRATEIDPQFVEAWESMGHFHSAVLDDEHTAQRFFNEAERLSGHHVA
;
A
#
# COMPACT_ATOMS: atom_id res chain seq x y z
N MET A 1 8.33 4.61 -17.89
CA MET A 1 8.46 3.18 -17.56
C MET A 1 7.09 2.53 -17.74
N SER A 2 7.03 1.22 -17.99
CA SER A 2 5.76 0.48 -17.93
C SER A 2 5.31 0.28 -16.48
N GLU A 3 4.04 -0.04 -16.27
CA GLU A 3 3.50 -0.36 -14.94
C GLU A 3 4.34 -1.43 -14.22
N ASN A 4 4.68 -2.52 -14.92
CA ASN A 4 5.49 -3.61 -14.38
C ASN A 4 6.92 -3.18 -14.03
N GLU A 5 7.50 -2.25 -14.78
CA GLU A 5 8.81 -1.67 -14.45
C GLU A 5 8.72 -0.85 -13.17
N TYR A 6 7.69 0.00 -12.99
CA TYR A 6 7.47 0.72 -11.73
C TYR A 6 7.28 -0.25 -10.56
N ILE A 7 6.44 -1.28 -10.71
CA ILE A 7 6.20 -2.29 -9.66
C ILE A 7 7.51 -3.00 -9.29
N SER A 8 8.29 -3.45 -10.27
CA SER A 8 9.56 -4.12 -10.04
C SER A 8 10.55 -3.23 -9.31
N GLU A 9 10.62 -1.96 -9.72
CA GLU A 9 11.56 -1.01 -9.17
C GLU A 9 11.20 -0.61 -7.73
N LEU A 10 9.91 -0.39 -7.45
CA LEU A 10 9.41 -0.14 -6.10
C LEU A 10 9.67 -1.35 -5.20
N ARG A 11 9.48 -2.58 -5.69
CA ARG A 11 9.80 -3.81 -4.94
C ARG A 11 11.29 -3.98 -4.66
N ALA A 12 12.15 -3.51 -5.57
CA ALA A 12 13.60 -3.54 -5.39
C ALA A 12 14.06 -2.55 -4.33
N ARG A 13 13.41 -1.37 -4.26
CA ARG A 13 13.66 -0.33 -3.27
C ARG A 13 12.84 -0.47 -1.99
N TRP A 14 12.04 -1.53 -1.88
CA TRP A 14 11.13 -1.72 -0.76
C TRP A 14 11.91 -1.80 0.56
N PRO A 15 11.45 -1.13 1.63
CA PRO A 15 12.05 -1.26 2.95
C PRO A 15 12.01 -2.72 3.40
N ARG A 16 13.17 -3.32 3.66
CA ARG A 16 13.27 -4.72 4.11
C ARG A 16 14.00 -4.77 5.43
N GLY A 17 13.31 -5.21 6.48
CA GLY A 17 13.92 -5.48 7.77
C GLY A 17 14.78 -6.75 7.72
N TRP A 18 15.99 -6.66 8.30
CA TRP A 18 16.95 -7.76 8.57
C TRP A 18 17.85 -8.25 7.41
N SER A 19 17.99 -7.54 6.29
CA SER A 19 19.13 -7.86 5.39
C SER A 19 20.40 -7.20 5.91
N SER A 20 21.49 -7.97 6.05
CA SER A 20 22.82 -7.49 6.47
C SER A 20 23.40 -6.40 5.56
N ASP A 21 22.88 -6.28 4.33
CA ASP A 21 23.38 -5.36 3.30
C ASP A 21 22.67 -4.00 3.27
N GLN A 22 21.48 -3.87 3.86
CA GLN A 22 20.67 -2.64 3.80
C GLN A 22 19.86 -2.50 5.11
N PRO A 23 20.35 -1.75 6.13
CA PRO A 23 19.61 -1.53 7.37
C PRO A 23 18.53 -0.45 7.20
N ASN A 24 17.80 -0.46 6.08
CA ASN A 24 16.78 0.54 5.81
C ASN A 24 15.40 0.01 6.22
N PHE A 25 14.97 0.39 7.41
CA PHE A 25 13.67 0.04 7.97
C PHE A 25 12.54 0.92 7.43
N GLU A 26 12.88 2.02 6.75
CA GLU A 26 11.94 3.07 6.37
C GLU A 26 11.97 3.36 4.86
N ALA A 27 10.84 3.78 4.30
CA ALA A 27 10.75 4.20 2.91
C ALA A 27 11.50 5.52 2.71
N THR A 28 12.41 5.55 1.72
CA THR A 28 13.12 6.79 1.39
C THR A 28 12.20 7.76 0.62
N PRO A 29 12.41 9.08 0.73
CA PRO A 29 11.65 10.06 -0.04
C PRO A 29 11.71 9.82 -1.55
N GLU A 30 12.82 9.31 -2.08
CA GLU A 30 12.96 8.95 -3.50
C GLU A 30 12.05 7.77 -3.89
N THR A 31 11.88 6.80 -2.99
CA THR A 31 11.02 5.63 -3.22
C THR A 31 9.54 6.05 -3.23
N ILE A 32 9.17 6.98 -2.35
CA ILE A 32 7.83 7.57 -2.30
C ILE A 32 7.58 8.44 -3.53
N ALA A 33 8.55 9.27 -3.95
CA ALA A 33 8.46 10.06 -5.17
C ALA A 33 8.29 9.19 -6.43
N LEU A 34 8.95 8.02 -6.47
CA LEU A 34 8.73 7.06 -7.54
C LEU A 34 7.32 6.46 -7.51
N ALA A 35 6.77 6.17 -6.33
CA ALA A 35 5.41 5.69 -6.19
C ALA A 35 4.38 6.76 -6.62
N ASP A 36 4.62 8.03 -6.26
CA ASP A 36 3.86 9.18 -6.72
C ASP A 36 3.84 9.31 -8.24
N GLU A 37 5.00 9.14 -8.89
CA GLU A 37 5.10 9.14 -10.34
C GLU A 37 4.33 7.97 -10.94
N ALA A 38 4.48 6.77 -10.38
CA ALA A 38 3.83 5.56 -10.88
C ALA A 38 2.30 5.69 -10.87
N VAL A 39 1.69 6.23 -9.81
CA VAL A 39 0.23 6.43 -9.74
C VAL A 39 -0.26 7.58 -10.63
N ARG A 40 0.60 8.54 -10.99
CA ARG A 40 0.27 9.60 -11.96
C ARG A 40 0.26 9.07 -13.39
N GLU A 41 1.23 8.23 -13.73
CA GLU A 41 1.34 7.61 -15.05
C GLU A 41 0.31 6.48 -15.24
N PHE A 42 -0.01 5.74 -14.17
CA PHE A 42 -0.95 4.62 -14.15
C PHE A 42 -2.03 4.81 -13.07
N PRO A 43 -2.94 5.79 -13.26
CA PRO A 43 -3.96 6.11 -12.27
C PRO A 43 -5.02 5.01 -12.08
N ASP A 44 -5.09 4.05 -13.01
CA ASP A 44 -6.04 2.93 -12.99
C ASP A 44 -5.38 1.62 -12.49
N SER A 45 -4.20 1.69 -11.86
CA SER A 45 -3.53 0.52 -11.29
C SER A 45 -3.81 0.41 -9.78
N PRO A 46 -4.68 -0.52 -9.33
CA PRO A 46 -4.95 -0.67 -7.91
C PRO A 46 -3.70 -1.13 -7.15
N LYS A 47 -2.81 -1.88 -7.80
CA LYS A 47 -1.54 -2.35 -7.23
C LYS A 47 -0.61 -1.19 -6.90
N LEU A 48 -0.42 -0.24 -7.82
CA LEU A 48 0.45 0.91 -7.60
C LEU A 48 -0.08 1.84 -6.51
N TRP A 49 -1.40 2.04 -6.45
CA TRP A 49 -2.04 2.78 -5.37
C TRP A 49 -1.79 2.12 -4.01
N CYS A 50 -1.96 0.80 -3.88
CA CYS A 50 -1.62 0.09 -2.65
C CYS A 50 -0.13 0.23 -2.27
N MET A 51 0.76 0.01 -3.24
CA MET A 51 2.20 0.13 -3.00
C MET A 51 2.59 1.52 -2.53
N ARG A 52 1.96 2.57 -3.07
CA ARG A 52 2.16 3.95 -2.61
C ARG A 52 1.72 4.12 -1.15
N GLY A 53 0.53 3.63 -0.79
CA GLY A 53 0.02 3.70 0.58
C GLY A 53 0.97 3.02 1.58
N ASP A 54 1.43 1.81 1.25
CA ASP A 54 2.34 1.04 2.11
C ASP A 54 3.67 1.77 2.31
N LEU A 55 4.22 2.35 1.23
CA LEU A 55 5.46 3.11 1.30
C LEU A 55 5.32 4.37 2.16
N ILE A 56 4.17 5.05 2.10
CA ILE A 56 3.91 6.20 2.97
C ILE A 56 3.80 5.75 4.43
N GLN A 57 3.18 4.62 4.74
CA GLN A 57 3.14 4.07 6.10
C GLN A 57 4.52 3.72 6.64
N LEU A 58 5.38 3.17 5.78
CA LEU A 58 6.76 2.81 6.11
C LEU A 58 7.70 4.01 6.13
N ALA A 59 7.22 5.20 5.79
CA ALA A 59 8.05 6.40 5.76
C ALA A 59 8.25 6.97 7.18
N SER A 60 9.41 7.57 7.41
CA SER A 60 9.71 8.29 8.66
C SER A 60 9.02 9.66 8.71
N GLU A 61 9.20 10.39 9.81
CA GLU A 61 8.70 11.77 10.01
C GLU A 61 9.10 12.77 8.89
N SER A 62 10.01 12.40 7.98
CA SER A 62 10.40 13.21 6.82
C SER A 62 9.44 13.12 5.63
N CYS A 63 8.42 12.28 5.70
CA CYS A 63 7.41 12.15 4.64
C CYS A 63 6.44 13.34 4.63
N PRO A 64 6.21 14.00 3.48
CA PRO A 64 5.22 15.08 3.39
C PRO A 64 3.77 14.59 3.37
N HIS A 65 3.54 13.28 3.31
CA HIS A 65 2.21 12.68 3.23
C HIS A 65 1.62 12.42 4.60
N SER A 66 0.32 12.70 4.73
CA SER A 66 -0.41 12.46 5.96
C SER A 66 -0.97 11.04 6.03
N LEU A 67 -1.47 10.68 7.21
CA LEU A 67 -2.26 9.46 7.40
C LEU A 67 -3.52 9.42 6.51
N ASP A 68 -4.07 10.59 6.16
CA ASP A 68 -5.22 10.67 5.24
C ASP A 68 -4.82 10.26 3.81
N ASP A 69 -3.60 10.60 3.37
CA ASP A 69 -3.10 10.20 2.05
C ASP A 69 -2.97 8.68 1.92
N VAL A 70 -2.63 7.99 3.01
CA VAL A 70 -2.54 6.52 3.04
C VAL A 70 -3.91 5.89 2.80
N LEU A 71 -4.93 6.33 3.54
CA LEU A 71 -6.29 5.85 3.36
C LEU A 71 -6.82 6.16 1.96
N ALA A 72 -6.55 7.37 1.46
CA ALA A 72 -6.94 7.76 0.12
C ALA A 72 -6.33 6.85 -0.96
N CYS A 73 -5.08 6.38 -0.77
CA CYS A 73 -4.46 5.42 -1.68
C CYS A 73 -5.22 4.09 -1.73
N TYR A 74 -5.52 3.50 -0.58
CA TYR A 74 -6.22 2.22 -0.54
C TYR A 74 -7.67 2.33 -1.01
N GLN A 75 -8.36 3.41 -0.63
CA GLN A 75 -9.69 3.70 -1.13
C GLN A 75 -9.67 3.79 -2.65
N ARG A 76 -8.69 4.50 -3.22
CA ARG A 76 -8.55 4.61 -4.67
C ARG A 76 -8.31 3.25 -5.34
N ALA A 77 -7.49 2.38 -4.73
CA ALA A 77 -7.31 1.02 -5.22
C ALA A 77 -8.63 0.23 -5.23
N THR A 78 -9.46 0.34 -4.18
CA THR A 78 -10.78 -0.32 -4.14
C THR A 78 -11.84 0.32 -5.04
N GLU A 79 -11.72 1.61 -5.36
CA GLU A 79 -12.59 2.27 -6.33
C GLU A 79 -12.31 1.78 -7.76
N ILE A 80 -11.04 1.51 -8.06
CA ILE A 80 -10.60 0.98 -9.35
C ILE A 80 -10.97 -0.51 -9.47
N ASP A 81 -10.62 -1.30 -8.46
CA ASP A 81 -10.95 -2.72 -8.38
C ASP A 81 -11.50 -3.06 -6.99
N PRO A 82 -12.83 -3.14 -6.84
CA PRO A 82 -13.47 -3.52 -5.58
C PRO A 82 -13.10 -4.92 -5.09
N GLN A 83 -12.63 -5.80 -5.98
CA GLN A 83 -12.22 -7.17 -5.66
C GLN A 83 -10.73 -7.27 -5.32
N PHE A 84 -10.01 -6.15 -5.27
CA PHE A 84 -8.59 -6.12 -4.97
C PHE A 84 -8.32 -6.35 -3.48
N VAL A 85 -8.23 -7.63 -3.11
CA VAL A 85 -8.07 -8.11 -1.73
C VAL A 85 -6.95 -7.40 -0.98
N GLU A 86 -5.81 -7.18 -1.64
CA GLU A 86 -4.62 -6.57 -1.03
C GLU A 86 -4.88 -5.15 -0.51
N ALA A 87 -5.79 -4.38 -1.14
CA ALA A 87 -6.18 -3.06 -0.61
C ALA A 87 -6.99 -3.16 0.69
N TRP A 88 -7.90 -4.12 0.76
CA TRP A 88 -8.71 -4.36 1.95
C TRP A 88 -7.86 -4.81 3.13
N GLU A 89 -6.91 -5.72 2.90
CA GLU A 89 -5.92 -6.12 3.93
C GLU A 89 -5.07 -4.93 4.38
N SER A 90 -4.62 -4.10 3.44
CA SER A 90 -3.79 -2.92 3.75
C SER A 90 -4.55 -1.88 4.58
N MET A 91 -5.84 -1.64 4.29
CA MET A 91 -6.70 -0.80 5.12
C MET A 91 -6.90 -1.40 6.52
N GLY A 92 -7.10 -2.71 6.63
CA GLY A 92 -7.21 -3.40 7.90
C GLY A 92 -5.97 -3.20 8.77
N HIS A 93 -4.79 -3.46 8.20
CA HIS A 93 -3.51 -3.26 8.89
C HIS A 93 -3.32 -1.80 9.31
N PHE A 94 -3.64 -0.84 8.43
CA PHE A 94 -3.54 0.57 8.75
C PHE A 94 -4.44 0.97 9.94
N HIS A 95 -5.70 0.52 9.93
CA HIS A 95 -6.63 0.83 11.01
C HIS A 95 -6.20 0.22 12.35
N SER A 96 -5.68 -1.01 12.35
CA SER A 96 -5.20 -1.67 13.57
C SER A 96 -3.89 -1.05 14.07
N ALA A 97 -2.89 -0.90 13.19
CA ALA A 97 -1.54 -0.50 13.59
C ALA A 97 -1.37 1.02 13.80
N VAL A 98 -2.12 1.85 13.05
CA VAL A 98 -1.95 3.31 13.07
C VAL A 98 -3.09 4.01 13.80
N LEU A 99 -4.33 3.58 13.58
CA LEU A 99 -5.51 4.22 14.18
C LEU A 99 -5.99 3.57 15.48
N ASP A 100 -5.41 2.43 15.88
CA ASP A 100 -5.82 1.62 17.05
C ASP A 100 -7.34 1.29 17.02
N ASP A 101 -7.91 1.20 15.81
CA ASP A 101 -9.33 0.90 15.58
C ASP A 101 -9.47 -0.54 15.07
N GLU A 102 -9.37 -1.46 16.01
CA GLU A 102 -9.48 -2.90 15.75
C GLU A 102 -10.85 -3.29 15.19
N HIS A 103 -11.92 -2.57 15.57
CA HIS A 103 -13.25 -2.86 15.09
C HIS A 103 -13.38 -2.58 13.59
N THR A 104 -12.90 -1.43 13.13
CA THR A 104 -12.90 -1.10 11.70
C THR A 104 -11.90 -1.97 10.94
N ALA A 105 -10.73 -2.27 11.52
CA ALA A 105 -9.76 -3.20 10.93
C ALA A 105 -10.38 -4.57 10.64
N GLN A 106 -11.07 -5.16 11.63
CA GLN A 106 -11.74 -6.45 11.48
C GLN A 106 -12.78 -6.45 10.36
N ARG A 107 -13.48 -5.33 10.14
CA ARG A 107 -14.44 -5.22 9.01
C ARG A 107 -13.74 -5.30 7.67
N PHE A 108 -12.58 -4.66 7.52
CA PHE A 108 -11.80 -4.73 6.29
C PHE A 108 -11.18 -6.12 6.07
N PHE A 109 -10.68 -6.76 7.12
CA PHE A 109 -10.19 -8.14 7.03
C PHE A 109 -11.30 -9.12 6.65
N ASN A 110 -12.49 -9.01 7.25
CA ASN A 110 -13.63 -9.85 6.88
C ASN A 110 -14.02 -9.67 5.41
N GLU A 111 -13.93 -8.45 4.88
CA GLU A 111 -14.21 -8.17 3.47
C GLU A 111 -13.13 -8.77 2.55
N ALA A 112 -11.86 -8.66 2.93
CA ALA A 112 -10.75 -9.33 2.24
C ALA A 112 -10.93 -10.86 2.21
N GLU A 113 -11.31 -11.47 3.34
CA GLU A 113 -11.61 -12.90 3.45
C GLU A 113 -12.81 -13.30 2.59
N ARG A 114 -13.86 -12.48 2.55
CA ARG A 114 -15.04 -12.72 1.71
C ARG A 114 -14.68 -12.71 0.23
N LEU A 115 -13.83 -11.77 -0.19
CA LEU A 115 -13.40 -11.63 -1.58
C LEU A 115 -12.43 -12.74 -1.99
N SER A 116 -11.50 -13.14 -1.11
CA SER A 116 -10.56 -14.23 -1.35
C SER A 116 -11.23 -15.61 -1.33
N GLY A 117 -12.18 -15.84 -0.43
CA GLY A 117 -12.96 -17.08 -0.35
C GLY A 117 -13.87 -17.33 -1.56
N HIS A 118 -14.20 -16.29 -2.32
CA HIS A 118 -14.95 -16.40 -3.58
C HIS A 118 -14.09 -16.85 -4.78
N HIS A 119 -12.78 -17.06 -4.60
CA HIS A 119 -11.87 -17.57 -5.64
C HIS A 119 -11.80 -19.11 -5.70
N VAL A 120 -12.67 -19.82 -4.98
CA VAL A 120 -12.75 -21.29 -5.03
C VAL A 120 -14.04 -21.72 -5.72
N ALA A 121 -13.97 -21.90 -7.04
CA ALA A 121 -14.96 -22.60 -7.85
C ALA A 121 -14.27 -23.61 -8.77
#